data_AF-A0A966REY2-F1
#
_entry.id   AF-A0A966REY2-F1
#
_cell.length_a   1.000
_cell.length_b   1.000
_cell.length_c   1.000
_cell.angle_alpha   90.00
_cell.angle_beta   90.00
_cell.angle_gamma   90.00
#
_symmetry.space_group_name_H-M   'P 1'
#
loop_
_entity.id
_entity.type
_entity.pdbx_description
1 polymer ?
#
loop_
_entity_poly.entity_id
_entity_poly.type
_entity_poly.pdbx_seq_one_letter_code
_entity_poly.pdbx_strand_id
1 'polypeptide(L)'
;MTAVIVGLLFGILDGRLAQAFAASDIPASEALREMSDPALRRLIQDVPAGGNSGGEIGGVGAPGGFDELLPYVLPSPDQLDAGSCLYMSITGIAEWWLARINPRASREPDGPIDLSERFSMNIVGYEEDDAGLANWRTDAIYLFNRVRGRVVRNKDYRFTKGWYTGSLHDGTASVAAEGDPGARYDESFNWLDQRQTIKSGWVYLPAFQRNIILVDANRDQWAIGVAQPDIAERVKIALRRNKAPVQVIYNHNGYWHSVYVVGFNDNADNGDCAWTRDFRQTISERAAEFQKNADDAATPGEREYWQVRADRAAATSGKIERLWENYGGCSSSKGAFYVRDSIYPDENGPVYDYDPSRGGEEAPYTRKIVLKEYDWLRYFANHVVQPYPVRTSSP
;
A
#
# COMPACT_ATOMS: atom_id res chain seq x y z
N MET A 1 68.81 18.72 6.30
CA MET A 1 67.49 18.09 6.06
C MET A 1 67.20 17.19 7.26
N THR A 2 66.22 17.65 8.04
CA THR A 2 65.66 17.27 9.36
C THR A 2 65.52 15.76 9.55
N ALA A 3 66.14 15.07 10.53
CA ALA A 3 66.04 15.06 12.01
C ALA A 3 64.89 14.18 12.58
N VAL A 4 65.27 13.42 13.63
CA VAL A 4 64.61 12.28 14.31
C VAL A 4 63.85 12.73 15.58
N ILE A 5 63.03 11.82 16.16
CA ILE A 5 62.41 11.73 17.53
C ILE A 5 60.87 11.94 17.49
N VAL A 6 59.96 10.96 17.67
CA VAL A 6 59.62 9.93 18.72
C VAL A 6 58.60 10.42 19.78
N GLY A 7 57.47 9.68 19.88
CA GLY A 7 56.54 9.56 21.02
C GLY A 7 55.13 10.14 20.77
N LEU A 8 53.99 9.57 21.20
CA LEU A 8 53.63 8.36 21.96
C LEU A 8 52.07 8.18 21.85
N LEU A 9 51.60 6.94 21.72
CA LEU A 9 50.32 6.33 22.18
C LEU A 9 48.99 7.14 22.24
N PHE A 10 47.95 6.67 21.54
CA PHE A 10 46.84 5.84 22.09
C PHE A 10 45.83 5.52 20.96
N GLY A 11 45.32 4.28 20.96
CA GLY A 11 44.45 3.76 19.91
C GLY A 11 43.05 4.37 19.91
N ILE A 12 42.53 4.58 18.72
CA ILE A 12 41.09 4.76 18.45
C ILE A 12 40.75 3.77 17.35
N LEU A 13 39.90 2.81 17.72
CA LEU A 13 39.30 1.83 16.82
C LEU A 13 38.50 2.52 15.72
N ASP A 14 38.66 1.97 14.52
CA ASP A 14 38.16 2.42 13.23
C ASP A 14 36.68 2.83 13.24
N GLY A 15 36.46 4.11 12.88
CA GLY A 15 35.21 4.58 12.30
C GLY A 15 35.09 4.08 10.87
N ARG A 16 34.52 2.88 10.69
CA ARG A 16 34.06 2.37 9.39
C ARG A 16 32.77 1.55 9.56
N LEU A 17 31.66 2.25 9.80
CA LEU A 17 30.31 1.66 9.80
C LEU A 17 29.21 2.72 9.52
N ALA A 18 29.49 3.72 8.67
CA ALA A 18 28.55 4.81 8.41
C ALA A 18 28.46 5.25 6.93
N GLN A 19 28.88 4.43 5.97
CA GLN A 19 28.73 4.75 4.54
C GLN A 19 28.39 3.48 3.74
N ALA A 20 27.10 3.11 3.75
CA ALA A 20 26.52 2.15 2.81
C ALA A 20 24.98 2.24 2.75
N PHE A 21 24.38 3.43 2.76
CA PHE A 21 22.96 3.60 2.43
C PHE A 21 22.75 4.97 1.76
N ALA A 22 23.28 5.11 0.55
CA ALA A 22 22.95 6.20 -0.36
C ALA A 22 22.94 5.64 -1.78
N ALA A 23 21.80 5.79 -2.45
CA ALA A 23 21.49 5.38 -3.82
C ALA A 23 21.51 3.86 -4.08
N SER A 24 20.39 3.18 -3.79
CA SER A 24 20.09 1.90 -4.41
C SER A 24 19.02 2.10 -5.49
N ASP A 25 19.45 1.98 -6.75
CA ASP A 25 18.59 1.62 -7.87
C ASP A 25 18.15 0.17 -7.64
N ILE A 26 17.04 0.01 -6.91
CA ILE A 26 16.45 -1.29 -6.58
C ILE A 26 15.55 -1.73 -7.75
N PRO A 27 15.82 -2.87 -8.42
CA PRO A 27 14.93 -3.39 -9.48
C PRO A 27 13.58 -3.83 -8.91
N ALA A 28 12.49 -3.83 -9.69
CA ALA A 28 11.18 -4.23 -9.16
C ALA A 28 11.08 -5.72 -8.80
N SER A 29 12.04 -6.56 -9.22
CA SER A 29 12.21 -7.92 -8.69
C SER A 29 12.51 -7.93 -7.18
N GLU A 30 13.13 -6.88 -6.65
CA GLU A 30 13.31 -6.70 -5.21
C GLU A 30 12.07 -6.09 -4.53
N ALA A 31 11.21 -5.35 -5.24
CA ALA A 31 9.87 -5.01 -4.75
C ALA A 31 8.98 -6.26 -4.64
N LEU A 32 9.01 -7.17 -5.62
CA LEU A 32 8.41 -8.51 -5.53
C LEU A 32 8.97 -9.27 -4.32
N ARG A 33 10.30 -9.27 -4.11
CA ARG A 33 10.95 -9.90 -2.95
C ARG A 33 10.45 -9.31 -1.62
N GLU A 34 10.44 -7.98 -1.49
CA GLU A 34 10.00 -7.26 -0.28
C GLU A 34 8.50 -7.39 -0.01
N MET A 35 7.66 -7.42 -1.05
CA MET A 35 6.19 -7.54 -0.95
C MET A 35 5.73 -8.96 -0.62
N SER A 36 6.51 -9.95 -0.99
CA SER A 36 6.15 -11.35 -0.83
C SER A 36 6.83 -12.00 0.40
N ASP A 37 7.96 -11.49 0.91
CA ASP A 37 8.80 -12.10 1.96
C ASP A 37 7.98 -12.69 3.15
N PRO A 38 7.91 -14.03 3.35
CA PRO A 38 7.18 -14.69 4.42
C PRO A 38 7.94 -14.63 5.74
N ALA A 39 9.25 -14.36 5.75
CA ALA A 39 10.03 -14.12 6.95
C ALA A 39 9.82 -12.69 7.45
N LEU A 40 9.72 -11.69 6.54
CA LEU A 40 9.27 -10.33 6.88
C LEU A 40 7.79 -10.34 7.28
N ARG A 41 6.93 -11.02 6.51
CA ARG A 41 5.52 -11.24 6.86
C ARG A 41 5.41 -12.02 8.16
N ARG A 42 6.14 -13.11 8.43
CA ARG A 42 6.16 -13.76 9.76
C ARG A 42 6.76 -12.88 10.85
N LEU A 43 7.65 -11.93 10.54
CA LEU A 43 8.10 -10.88 11.46
C LEU A 43 7.04 -9.79 11.72
N ILE A 44 5.93 -9.78 10.98
CA ILE A 44 4.87 -8.76 11.01
C ILE A 44 3.47 -9.39 11.28
N GLN A 45 3.26 -10.67 11.01
CA GLN A 45 1.98 -11.41 10.96
C GLN A 45 1.50 -12.01 12.29
N ASP A 46 2.24 -11.86 13.37
CA ASP A 46 1.72 -12.20 14.72
C ASP A 46 0.85 -11.08 15.33
N VAL A 47 0.55 -10.06 14.54
CA VAL A 47 -0.53 -9.13 14.83
C VAL A 47 -1.78 -9.77 14.22
N PRO A 48 -2.68 -10.45 14.99
CA PRO A 48 -4.04 -10.63 14.51
C PRO A 48 -4.47 -9.26 14.01
N ALA A 49 -5.01 -9.17 12.79
CA ALA A 49 -5.62 -7.94 12.27
C ALA A 49 -6.52 -7.41 13.39
N GLY A 50 -5.98 -6.47 14.18
CA GLY A 50 -6.48 -6.19 15.52
C GLY A 50 -7.91 -5.74 15.32
N GLY A 51 -8.85 -6.55 15.82
CA GLY A 51 -10.20 -6.61 15.27
C GLY A 51 -10.78 -5.24 15.05
N ASN A 52 -11.16 -4.92 13.81
CA ASN A 52 -11.95 -3.75 13.43
C ASN A 52 -11.76 -2.49 14.30
N SER A 53 -10.52 -2.17 14.70
CA SER A 53 -10.19 -0.86 15.28
C SER A 53 -9.97 0.18 14.19
N GLY A 54 -10.19 -0.20 12.92
CA GLY A 54 -10.74 0.72 11.93
C GLY A 54 -12.11 1.17 12.41
N GLY A 55 -12.12 2.01 13.45
CA GLY A 55 -13.29 2.74 13.89
C GLY A 55 -13.83 3.44 12.65
N GLU A 56 -14.87 2.86 12.09
CA GLU A 56 -15.72 3.59 11.18
C GLU A 56 -16.16 4.81 11.96
N ILE A 57 -15.63 5.96 11.55
CA ILE A 57 -16.31 7.20 11.78
C ILE A 57 -17.74 6.94 11.28
N GLY A 58 -18.70 6.93 12.20
CA GLY A 58 -20.01 6.28 12.08
C GLY A 58 -20.61 6.36 10.68
N GLY A 59 -21.21 5.23 10.26
CA GLY A 59 -21.68 4.91 8.91
C GLY A 59 -21.85 6.11 7.99
N VAL A 60 -21.14 6.11 6.85
CA VAL A 60 -21.00 7.21 5.89
C VAL A 60 -22.21 8.13 5.93
N GLY A 61 -22.13 9.19 6.74
CA GLY A 61 -23.16 10.21 6.79
C GLY A 61 -23.39 10.75 5.37
N ALA A 62 -24.53 11.41 5.14
CA ALA A 62 -24.82 12.01 3.85
C ALA A 62 -23.56 12.75 3.32
N PRO A 63 -23.12 12.47 2.07
CA PRO A 63 -21.94 13.09 1.49
C PRO A 63 -21.94 14.61 1.69
N GLY A 64 -20.78 15.18 2.00
CA GLY A 64 -20.61 16.59 2.30
C GLY A 64 -19.17 17.04 2.08
N GLY A 65 -18.95 18.35 2.02
CA GLY A 65 -17.63 18.89 1.66
C GLY A 65 -17.34 18.77 0.17
N PHE A 66 -16.17 18.22 -0.19
CA PHE A 66 -15.76 17.97 -1.58
C PHE A 66 -15.92 16.49 -1.90
N ASP A 67 -17.02 16.15 -2.57
CA ASP A 67 -17.45 14.78 -2.88
C ASP A 67 -17.67 14.54 -4.39
N GLU A 68 -17.34 15.52 -5.24
CA GLU A 68 -17.61 15.46 -6.70
C GLU A 68 -16.89 14.31 -7.44
N LEU A 69 -15.90 13.67 -6.81
CA LEU A 69 -15.18 12.54 -7.40
C LEU A 69 -15.75 11.17 -6.97
N LEU A 70 -16.63 11.11 -5.96
CA LEU A 70 -17.22 9.87 -5.47
C LEU A 70 -18.00 9.08 -6.53
N PRO A 71 -18.78 9.71 -7.44
CA PRO A 71 -19.59 8.96 -8.41
C PRO A 71 -18.80 8.10 -9.40
N TYR A 72 -17.48 8.28 -9.49
CA TYR A 72 -16.60 7.55 -10.40
C TYR A 72 -15.82 6.42 -9.72
N VAL A 73 -16.02 6.19 -8.42
CA VAL A 73 -15.33 5.11 -7.69
C VAL A 73 -16.03 3.76 -7.96
N LEU A 74 -15.23 2.77 -8.37
CA LEU A 74 -15.66 1.40 -8.57
C LEU A 74 -15.38 0.55 -7.31
N PRO A 75 -16.17 -0.51 -7.07
CA PRO A 75 -15.84 -1.51 -6.06
C PRO A 75 -14.59 -2.30 -6.47
N SER A 76 -13.94 -2.96 -5.51
CA SER A 76 -12.74 -3.79 -5.71
C SER A 76 -12.91 -5.14 -5.04
N PRO A 77 -12.28 -6.21 -5.52
CA PRO A 77 -12.03 -7.37 -4.66
C PRO A 77 -11.26 -6.95 -3.41
N ASP A 78 -11.46 -7.71 -2.34
CA ASP A 78 -10.59 -7.68 -1.17
C ASP A 78 -9.23 -8.26 -1.58
N GLN A 79 -8.16 -7.60 -1.18
CA GLN A 79 -6.82 -8.08 -1.49
C GLN A 79 -6.43 -9.33 -0.70
N LEU A 80 -7.12 -9.61 0.41
CA LEU A 80 -6.76 -10.65 1.38
C LEU A 80 -5.27 -10.52 1.77
N ASP A 81 -4.52 -11.62 1.87
CA ASP A 81 -3.08 -11.60 2.18
C ASP A 81 -2.18 -11.60 0.94
N ALA A 82 -2.70 -11.22 -0.24
CA ALA A 82 -1.90 -11.16 -1.47
C ALA A 82 -0.78 -10.12 -1.38
N GLY A 83 -0.94 -9.08 -0.57
CA GLY A 83 -0.02 -7.94 -0.52
C GLY A 83 -0.10 -7.08 -1.79
N SER A 84 -1.29 -6.89 -2.34
CA SER A 84 -1.53 -6.24 -3.64
C SER A 84 -2.06 -4.80 -3.56
N CYS A 85 -2.09 -4.17 -2.38
CA CYS A 85 -2.67 -2.84 -2.13
C CYS A 85 -2.23 -1.75 -3.14
N LEU A 86 -0.95 -1.74 -3.52
CA LEU A 86 -0.44 -0.81 -4.54
C LEU A 86 -1.11 -1.02 -5.89
N TYR A 87 -1.22 -2.28 -6.34
CA TYR A 87 -1.84 -2.61 -7.62
C TYR A 87 -3.33 -2.40 -7.60
N MET A 88 -3.98 -2.68 -6.48
CA MET A 88 -5.38 -2.38 -6.22
C MET A 88 -5.64 -0.87 -6.34
N SER A 89 -4.80 -0.04 -5.70
CA SER A 89 -4.98 1.41 -5.72
C SER A 89 -4.71 2.03 -7.10
N ILE A 90 -3.63 1.65 -7.81
CA ILE A 90 -3.36 2.22 -9.15
C ILE A 90 -4.37 1.74 -10.19
N THR A 91 -4.87 0.50 -10.08
CA THR A 91 -5.92 -0.01 -10.95
C THR A 91 -7.20 0.77 -10.70
N GLY A 92 -7.63 0.93 -9.44
CA GLY A 92 -8.78 1.76 -9.08
C GLY A 92 -8.70 3.22 -9.54
N ILE A 93 -7.49 3.81 -9.56
CA ILE A 93 -7.28 5.15 -10.14
C ILE A 93 -7.47 5.14 -11.67
N ALA A 94 -6.97 4.11 -12.37
CA ALA A 94 -7.17 3.98 -13.81
C ALA A 94 -8.65 3.79 -14.17
N GLU A 95 -9.37 2.95 -13.43
CA GLU A 95 -10.82 2.75 -13.54
C GLU A 95 -11.59 4.04 -13.29
N TRP A 96 -11.23 4.79 -12.23
CA TRP A 96 -11.83 6.08 -11.93
C TRP A 96 -11.70 7.05 -13.10
N TRP A 97 -10.53 7.09 -13.75
CA TRP A 97 -10.32 7.92 -14.94
C TRP A 97 -11.14 7.44 -16.13
N LEU A 98 -11.25 6.13 -16.36
CA LEU A 98 -12.13 5.58 -17.39
C LEU A 98 -13.60 5.91 -17.12
N ALA A 99 -14.07 5.81 -15.88
CA ALA A 99 -15.42 6.16 -15.47
C ALA A 99 -15.73 7.64 -15.68
N ARG A 100 -14.74 8.52 -15.45
CA ARG A 100 -14.84 9.96 -15.67
C ARG A 100 -14.85 10.35 -17.14
N ILE A 101 -13.97 9.75 -17.94
CA ILE A 101 -13.85 10.04 -19.37
C ILE A 101 -15.03 9.43 -20.14
N ASN A 102 -15.54 8.29 -19.69
CA ASN A 102 -16.64 7.55 -20.30
C ASN A 102 -17.83 7.43 -19.33
N PRO A 103 -18.59 8.51 -19.07
CA PRO A 103 -19.64 8.52 -18.05
C PRO A 103 -20.81 7.56 -18.32
N ARG A 104 -20.91 7.02 -19.55
CA ARG A 104 -21.91 6.02 -19.97
C ARG A 104 -21.43 4.57 -19.81
N ALA A 105 -20.14 4.34 -19.53
CA ALA A 105 -19.64 3.00 -19.30
C ALA A 105 -20.26 2.44 -18.00
N SER A 106 -20.64 1.16 -18.03
CA SER A 106 -21.13 0.49 -16.83
C SER A 106 -20.03 0.45 -15.76
N ARG A 107 -20.42 0.72 -14.50
CA ARG A 107 -19.56 0.68 -13.31
C ARG A 107 -19.86 -0.53 -12.43
N GLU A 108 -20.64 -1.47 -12.97
CA GLU A 108 -20.94 -2.73 -12.30
C GLU A 108 -19.73 -3.66 -12.33
N PRO A 109 -19.62 -4.58 -11.35
CA PRO A 109 -18.72 -5.73 -11.40
C PRO A 109 -18.68 -6.42 -12.76
N ASP A 110 -17.48 -6.84 -13.19
CA ASP A 110 -17.18 -7.47 -14.48
C ASP A 110 -17.57 -6.62 -15.71
N GLY A 111 -17.76 -5.32 -15.48
CA GLY A 111 -18.10 -4.30 -16.46
C GLY A 111 -16.99 -4.00 -17.48
N PRO A 112 -17.24 -3.07 -18.41
CA PRO A 112 -16.28 -2.71 -19.46
C PRO A 112 -15.06 -1.94 -18.94
N ILE A 113 -15.14 -1.39 -17.72
CA ILE A 113 -14.07 -0.59 -17.09
C ILE A 113 -13.67 -1.14 -15.73
N ASP A 114 -14.11 -2.36 -15.39
CA ASP A 114 -13.61 -3.14 -14.26
C ASP A 114 -12.34 -3.85 -14.74
N LEU A 115 -11.18 -3.40 -14.26
CA LEU A 115 -9.86 -3.74 -14.73
C LEU A 115 -9.22 -4.78 -13.81
N SER A 116 -8.40 -5.66 -14.39
CA SER A 116 -7.69 -6.69 -13.64
C SER A 116 -6.54 -6.11 -12.81
N GLU A 117 -6.65 -6.18 -11.49
CA GLU A 117 -5.53 -5.88 -10.59
C GLU A 117 -4.40 -6.90 -10.75
N ARG A 118 -4.75 -8.16 -11.02
CA ARG A 118 -3.79 -9.22 -11.31
C ARG A 118 -2.92 -8.88 -12.52
N PHE A 119 -3.48 -8.25 -13.55
CA PHE A 119 -2.69 -7.78 -14.68
C PHE A 119 -1.69 -6.71 -14.25
N SER A 120 -2.14 -5.73 -13.46
CA SER A 120 -1.27 -4.69 -12.91
C SER A 120 -0.15 -5.26 -12.03
N MET A 121 -0.41 -6.35 -11.31
CA MET A 121 0.62 -7.09 -10.55
C MET A 121 1.65 -7.74 -11.50
N ASN A 122 1.19 -8.42 -12.54
CA ASN A 122 2.03 -9.24 -13.42
C ASN A 122 2.77 -8.45 -14.51
N ILE A 123 2.50 -7.16 -14.65
CA ILE A 123 3.34 -6.26 -15.46
C ILE A 123 4.51 -5.68 -14.67
N VAL A 124 4.60 -5.93 -13.35
CA VAL A 124 5.78 -5.59 -12.54
C VAL A 124 6.77 -6.75 -12.53
N GLY A 125 8.04 -6.46 -12.79
CA GLY A 125 9.11 -7.47 -12.83
C GLY A 125 9.47 -7.98 -14.22
N TYR A 126 8.93 -7.41 -15.29
CA TYR A 126 9.50 -7.58 -16.63
C TYR A 126 10.68 -6.61 -16.74
N GLU A 127 11.92 -7.09 -16.87
CA GLU A 127 13.12 -6.22 -16.85
C GLU A 127 13.08 -5.12 -17.93
N GLU A 128 12.46 -5.38 -19.08
CA GLU A 128 12.21 -4.37 -20.12
C GLU A 128 11.17 -3.31 -19.68
N ASP A 129 10.23 -3.69 -18.80
CA ASP A 129 9.18 -2.84 -18.24
C ASP A 129 9.58 -2.13 -16.94
N ASP A 130 10.75 -2.42 -16.34
CA ASP A 130 11.24 -1.69 -15.16
C ASP A 130 12.32 -0.64 -15.46
N ALA A 131 13.01 -0.77 -16.61
CA ALA A 131 14.05 0.17 -17.04
C ALA A 131 13.53 1.61 -17.07
N GLY A 132 13.88 2.44 -16.08
CA GLY A 132 13.47 3.84 -15.97
C GLY A 132 12.37 4.17 -14.95
N LEU A 133 11.93 3.23 -14.10
CA LEU A 133 11.17 3.57 -12.88
C LEU A 133 12.17 3.95 -11.78
N ALA A 134 12.35 5.25 -11.53
CA ALA A 134 13.34 5.73 -10.56
C ALA A 134 12.91 5.46 -9.09
N ASN A 135 11.61 5.39 -8.83
CA ASN A 135 11.04 5.05 -7.54
C ASN A 135 9.68 4.34 -7.72
N TRP A 136 9.69 3.01 -7.78
CA TRP A 136 8.52 2.16 -8.01
C TRP A 136 7.31 2.51 -7.12
N ARG A 137 7.54 2.87 -5.85
CA ARG A 137 6.49 3.27 -4.87
C ARG A 137 5.63 4.40 -5.40
N THR A 138 6.24 5.25 -6.21
CA THR A 138 5.60 6.45 -6.71
C THR A 138 5.40 6.40 -8.22
N ASP A 139 6.22 5.64 -8.95
CA ASP A 139 6.20 5.49 -10.42
C ASP A 139 5.28 4.38 -10.92
N ALA A 140 4.67 3.57 -10.05
CA ALA A 140 3.86 2.41 -10.47
C ALA A 140 2.77 2.74 -11.51
N ILE A 141 2.18 3.95 -11.49
CA ILE A 141 1.19 4.33 -12.51
C ILE A 141 1.78 4.32 -13.96
N TYR A 142 3.09 4.51 -14.11
CA TYR A 142 3.75 4.51 -15.41
C TYR A 142 3.83 3.11 -16.05
N LEU A 143 3.59 2.04 -15.29
CA LEU A 143 3.47 0.69 -15.84
C LEU A 143 2.44 0.64 -16.98
N PHE A 144 1.31 1.35 -16.81
CA PHE A 144 0.29 1.45 -17.85
C PHE A 144 0.80 2.10 -19.15
N ASN A 145 1.72 3.07 -19.07
CA ASN A 145 2.29 3.69 -20.27
C ASN A 145 3.20 2.71 -21.03
N ARG A 146 3.93 1.87 -20.32
CA ARG A 146 4.88 0.91 -20.89
C ARG A 146 4.19 -0.17 -21.69
N VAL A 147 3.07 -0.66 -21.17
CA VAL A 147 2.16 -1.56 -21.91
C VAL A 147 1.30 -0.81 -22.95
N ARG A 148 1.67 0.44 -23.32
CA ARG A 148 0.99 1.28 -24.31
C ARG A 148 -0.48 1.51 -24.00
N GLY A 149 -0.81 1.63 -22.71
CA GLY A 149 -2.15 1.75 -22.19
C GLY A 149 -2.98 0.47 -22.27
N ARG A 150 -2.44 -0.65 -22.75
CA ARG A 150 -3.19 -1.89 -22.90
C ARG A 150 -3.26 -2.65 -21.58
N VAL A 151 -4.44 -2.61 -20.97
CA VAL A 151 -4.79 -3.38 -19.78
C VAL A 151 -5.91 -4.35 -20.11
N VAL A 152 -6.27 -5.23 -19.19
CA VAL A 152 -7.32 -6.24 -19.38
C VAL A 152 -8.42 -6.07 -18.34
N ARG A 153 -9.65 -6.41 -18.70
CA ARG A 153 -10.78 -6.44 -17.76
C ARG A 153 -10.61 -7.55 -16.72
N ASN A 154 -11.14 -7.34 -15.51
CA ASN A 154 -11.06 -8.31 -14.43
C ASN A 154 -11.62 -9.69 -14.84
N LYS A 155 -12.83 -9.76 -15.42
CA LYS A 155 -13.41 -11.04 -15.89
C LYS A 155 -12.58 -11.84 -16.90
N ASP A 156 -11.69 -11.19 -17.65
CA ASP A 156 -10.85 -11.85 -18.66
C ASP A 156 -9.47 -12.26 -18.08
N TYR A 157 -9.09 -11.71 -16.92
CA TYR A 157 -7.87 -12.08 -16.19
C TYR A 157 -8.03 -11.81 -14.68
N ARG A 158 -8.80 -12.65 -14.01
CA ARG A 158 -9.36 -12.34 -12.69
C ARG A 158 -8.31 -12.31 -11.57
N PHE A 159 -8.48 -11.39 -10.61
CA PHE A 159 -7.83 -11.52 -9.29
C PHE A 159 -8.43 -12.73 -8.56
N THR A 160 -7.61 -13.77 -8.32
CA THR A 160 -8.11 -15.14 -8.09
C THR A 160 -7.38 -15.81 -6.94
N LYS A 161 -7.94 -16.89 -6.39
CA LYS A 161 -7.17 -17.90 -5.66
C LYS A 161 -6.77 -19.01 -6.62
N GLY A 162 -5.71 -19.72 -6.31
CA GLY A 162 -5.24 -20.82 -7.16
C GLY A 162 -4.14 -21.65 -6.52
N TRP A 163 -3.94 -22.85 -7.07
CA TRP A 163 -2.90 -23.77 -6.61
C TRP A 163 -1.55 -23.42 -7.21
N TYR A 164 -0.54 -23.26 -6.36
CA TYR A 164 0.85 -23.10 -6.76
C TYR A 164 1.81 -23.84 -5.81
N THR A 165 2.98 -24.20 -6.32
CA THR A 165 4.10 -24.75 -5.54
C THR A 165 5.28 -23.78 -5.61
N GLY A 166 6.34 -24.05 -4.84
CA GLY A 166 7.55 -23.21 -4.85
C GLY A 166 7.39 -21.93 -4.05
N SER A 167 8.37 -21.04 -4.18
CA SER A 167 8.46 -19.77 -3.44
C SER A 167 8.31 -18.60 -4.40
N LEU A 168 7.49 -17.62 -4.03
CA LEU A 168 7.33 -16.40 -4.80
C LEU A 168 8.56 -15.48 -4.68
N HIS A 169 9.36 -15.63 -3.63
CA HIS A 169 10.50 -14.75 -3.33
C HIS A 169 11.72 -15.04 -4.17
N ASP A 170 11.96 -16.31 -4.47
CA ASP A 170 13.11 -16.78 -5.25
C ASP A 170 12.72 -17.06 -6.71
N GLY A 171 11.48 -16.73 -7.10
CA GLY A 171 10.97 -16.94 -8.45
C GLY A 171 10.78 -18.40 -8.83
N THR A 172 10.79 -19.33 -7.86
CA THR A 172 10.57 -20.76 -8.11
C THR A 172 9.09 -21.14 -8.16
N ALA A 173 8.20 -20.19 -7.86
CA ALA A 173 6.77 -20.44 -7.86
C ALA A 173 6.25 -20.89 -9.23
N SER A 174 5.41 -21.91 -9.23
CA SER A 174 4.79 -22.42 -10.46
C SER A 174 3.37 -22.91 -10.20
N VAL A 175 2.54 -22.88 -11.23
CA VAL A 175 1.15 -23.36 -11.18
C VAL A 175 1.16 -24.83 -10.81
N ALA A 176 0.28 -25.23 -9.90
CA ALA A 176 0.14 -26.60 -9.43
C ALA A 176 -1.32 -27.07 -9.54
N ALA A 177 -1.53 -28.36 -9.36
CA ALA A 177 -2.84 -28.95 -9.15
C ALA A 177 -3.13 -29.15 -7.66
N GLU A 178 -4.41 -29.35 -7.34
CA GLU A 178 -4.81 -29.80 -6.01
C GLU A 178 -4.17 -31.16 -5.69
N GLY A 179 -3.52 -31.24 -4.53
CA GLY A 179 -2.86 -32.46 -4.06
C GLY A 179 -1.42 -32.65 -4.57
N ASP A 180 -0.90 -31.77 -5.43
CA ASP A 180 0.52 -31.81 -5.79
C ASP A 180 1.40 -31.61 -4.54
N PRO A 181 2.55 -32.31 -4.43
CA PRO A 181 3.43 -32.17 -3.28
C PRO A 181 3.89 -30.73 -3.04
N GLY A 182 3.56 -30.18 -1.87
CA GLY A 182 3.92 -28.80 -1.50
C GLY A 182 3.05 -27.72 -2.15
N ALA A 183 1.94 -28.10 -2.79
CA ALA A 183 0.99 -27.15 -3.34
C ALA A 183 0.25 -26.41 -2.22
N ARG A 184 0.06 -25.11 -2.45
CA ARG A 184 -0.67 -24.18 -1.59
C ARG A 184 -1.77 -23.52 -2.41
N TYR A 185 -2.90 -23.25 -1.77
CA TYR A 185 -4.05 -22.61 -2.39
C TYR A 185 -4.36 -21.31 -1.65
N ASP A 186 -4.01 -20.19 -2.26
CA ASP A 186 -4.27 -18.86 -1.71
C ASP A 186 -4.18 -17.80 -2.82
N GLU A 187 -4.46 -16.55 -2.47
CA GLU A 187 -4.45 -15.37 -3.33
C GLU A 187 -3.04 -14.93 -3.77
N SER A 188 -1.98 -15.48 -3.17
CA SER A 188 -0.61 -15.24 -3.66
C SER A 188 -0.41 -15.84 -5.06
N PHE A 189 -1.31 -16.72 -5.51
CA PHE A 189 -1.38 -17.18 -6.89
C PHE A 189 -1.42 -16.04 -7.92
N ASN A 190 -1.96 -14.87 -7.56
CA ASN A 190 -2.03 -13.72 -8.45
C ASN A 190 -0.67 -13.23 -8.95
N TRP A 191 0.40 -13.48 -8.19
CA TRP A 191 1.79 -13.13 -8.53
C TRP A 191 2.44 -14.05 -9.56
N LEU A 192 1.80 -15.17 -9.92
CA LEU A 192 2.26 -15.99 -11.03
C LEU A 192 1.85 -15.33 -12.34
N ASP A 193 2.84 -14.95 -13.16
CA ASP A 193 2.62 -14.42 -14.49
C ASP A 193 1.97 -15.47 -15.39
N GLN A 194 0.69 -15.25 -15.68
CA GLN A 194 -0.10 -16.04 -16.61
C GLN A 194 -0.63 -15.17 -17.77
N ARG A 195 -0.01 -14.03 -18.08
CA ARG A 195 -0.52 -13.10 -19.11
C ARG A 195 -0.68 -13.74 -20.49
N GLN A 196 0.06 -14.81 -20.81
CA GLN A 196 -0.08 -15.62 -22.02
C GLN A 196 -1.46 -16.28 -22.17
N THR A 197 -2.22 -16.42 -21.08
CA THR A 197 -3.57 -16.96 -21.10
C THR A 197 -4.62 -15.94 -21.55
N ILE A 198 -4.29 -14.64 -21.53
CA ILE A 198 -5.19 -13.55 -21.92
C ILE A 198 -5.50 -13.63 -23.41
N LYS A 199 -6.77 -13.88 -23.76
CA LYS A 199 -7.22 -13.97 -25.17
C LYS A 199 -8.05 -12.76 -25.63
N SER A 200 -8.72 -12.08 -24.71
CA SER A 200 -9.66 -11.00 -24.98
C SER A 200 -9.67 -9.97 -23.84
N GLY A 201 -10.59 -9.00 -23.91
CA GLY A 201 -10.82 -8.09 -22.79
C GLY A 201 -9.85 -6.92 -22.68
N TRP A 202 -9.10 -6.62 -23.74
CA TRP A 202 -8.19 -5.49 -23.76
C TRP A 202 -8.95 -4.15 -23.69
N VAL A 203 -8.51 -3.28 -22.78
CA VAL A 203 -8.98 -1.91 -22.59
C VAL A 203 -7.79 -0.97 -22.76
N TYR A 204 -8.01 0.17 -23.43
CA TYR A 204 -6.98 1.18 -23.63
C TYR A 204 -7.13 2.31 -22.61
N LEU A 205 -6.08 2.53 -21.85
CA LEU A 205 -5.92 3.65 -20.93
C LEU A 205 -5.24 4.84 -21.63
N PRO A 206 -5.56 6.08 -21.21
CA PRO A 206 -4.72 7.21 -21.56
C PRO A 206 -3.32 7.02 -20.96
N ALA A 207 -2.32 7.68 -21.55
CA ALA A 207 -1.02 7.78 -20.91
C ALA A 207 -1.14 8.57 -19.61
N PHE A 208 -0.53 8.10 -18.54
CA PHE A 208 -0.51 8.72 -17.22
C PHE A 208 0.77 9.49 -16.96
N GLN A 209 0.66 10.51 -16.11
CA GLN A 209 1.74 11.15 -15.39
C GLN A 209 1.35 11.34 -13.94
N ARG A 210 2.28 11.82 -13.12
CA ARG A 210 2.06 12.01 -11.69
C ARG A 210 2.68 13.29 -11.17
N ASN A 211 2.00 13.90 -10.21
CA ASN A 211 2.56 14.96 -9.39
C ASN A 211 2.94 14.38 -8.04
N ILE A 212 4.16 14.66 -7.58
CA ILE A 212 4.62 14.27 -6.24
C ILE A 212 4.19 15.34 -5.25
N ILE A 213 3.37 14.95 -4.27
CA ILE A 213 3.00 15.80 -3.14
C ILE A 213 3.95 15.50 -1.96
N LEU A 214 4.16 14.23 -1.67
CA LEU A 214 5.10 13.77 -0.65
C LEU A 214 5.88 12.57 -1.18
N VAL A 215 7.17 12.54 -0.90
CA VAL A 215 8.03 11.37 -1.07
C VAL A 215 8.97 11.32 0.11
N ASP A 216 9.11 10.16 0.74
CA ASP A 216 10.13 9.97 1.74
C ASP A 216 11.51 10.18 1.10
N ALA A 217 12.37 10.95 1.76
CA ALA A 217 13.68 11.33 1.24
C ALA A 217 14.61 10.11 1.09
N ASN A 218 14.43 9.11 1.96
CA ASN A 218 15.19 7.85 1.93
C ASN A 218 14.51 6.80 1.05
N ARG A 219 13.34 7.13 0.46
CA ARG A 219 12.50 6.21 -0.32
C ARG A 219 12.12 4.96 0.48
N ASP A 220 11.93 5.10 1.79
CA ASP A 220 11.53 4.00 2.66
C ASP A 220 9.99 3.90 2.71
N GLN A 221 9.43 2.80 2.20
CA GLN A 221 7.98 2.53 2.26
C GLN A 221 7.48 2.22 3.67
N TRP A 222 8.38 1.84 4.57
CA TRP A 222 8.07 1.52 5.95
C TRP A 222 8.17 2.75 6.85
N ALA A 223 8.63 3.88 6.33
CA ALA A 223 8.69 5.11 7.09
C ALA A 223 7.30 5.54 7.57
N ILE A 224 7.22 5.95 8.83
CA ILE A 224 6.08 6.65 9.42
C ILE A 224 6.51 8.07 9.80
N GLY A 225 5.56 8.99 9.93
CA GLY A 225 5.83 10.30 10.51
C GLY A 225 6.84 11.15 9.74
N VAL A 226 6.85 11.03 8.41
CA VAL A 226 7.69 11.83 7.50
C VAL A 226 6.91 12.95 6.81
N ALA A 227 5.57 12.89 6.88
CA ALA A 227 4.72 13.92 6.32
C ALA A 227 4.83 15.23 7.11
N GLN A 228 4.75 16.35 6.38
CA GLN A 228 4.71 17.69 6.98
C GLN A 228 3.34 17.97 7.62
N PRO A 229 3.26 18.87 8.62
CA PRO A 229 2.01 19.20 9.29
C PRO A 229 0.86 19.62 8.37
N ASP A 230 1.18 20.22 7.22
CA ASP A 230 0.21 20.74 6.24
C ASP A 230 -0.22 19.70 5.19
N ILE A 231 0.21 18.43 5.29
CA ILE A 231 -0.02 17.42 4.25
C ILE A 231 -1.51 17.26 3.90
N ALA A 232 -2.40 17.31 4.89
CA ALA A 232 -3.84 17.20 4.65
C ALA A 232 -4.35 18.34 3.75
N GLU A 233 -3.92 19.58 4.00
CA GLU A 233 -4.31 20.72 3.17
C GLU A 233 -3.72 20.62 1.75
N ARG A 234 -2.47 20.15 1.63
CA ARG A 234 -1.84 19.92 0.32
C ARG A 234 -2.62 18.90 -0.52
N VAL A 235 -3.12 17.83 0.10
CA VAL A 235 -4.01 16.85 -0.54
C VAL A 235 -5.35 17.47 -0.92
N LYS A 236 -6.00 18.23 -0.04
CA LYS A 236 -7.26 18.94 -0.37
C LYS A 236 -7.12 19.92 -1.52
N ILE A 237 -6.01 20.67 -1.57
CA ILE A 237 -5.69 21.57 -2.68
C ILE A 237 -5.52 20.78 -3.97
N ALA A 238 -4.79 19.68 -3.95
CA ALA A 238 -4.60 18.81 -5.11
C ALA A 238 -5.92 18.23 -5.63
N LEU A 239 -6.79 17.76 -4.74
CA LEU A 239 -8.14 17.26 -5.07
C LEU A 239 -8.99 18.34 -5.73
N ARG A 240 -9.10 19.53 -5.12
CA ARG A 240 -9.90 20.65 -5.66
C ARG A 240 -9.36 21.15 -7.00
N ARG A 241 -8.05 21.33 -7.10
CA ARG A 241 -7.39 21.94 -8.27
C ARG A 241 -7.42 21.01 -9.48
N ASN A 242 -7.04 19.75 -9.28
CA ASN A 242 -6.85 18.82 -10.39
C ASN A 242 -8.07 17.92 -10.61
N LYS A 243 -9.01 17.91 -9.64
CA LYS A 243 -10.24 17.12 -9.68
C LYS A 243 -9.93 15.65 -10.01
N ALA A 244 -8.97 15.06 -9.32
CA ALA A 244 -8.45 13.73 -9.58
C ALA A 244 -8.04 13.02 -8.28
N PRO A 245 -8.13 11.69 -8.18
CA PRO A 245 -7.72 10.93 -7.01
C PRO A 245 -6.27 11.17 -6.63
N VAL A 246 -5.98 11.17 -5.33
CA VAL A 246 -4.62 11.24 -4.79
C VAL A 246 -4.27 9.89 -4.19
N GLN A 247 -3.24 9.22 -4.72
CA GLN A 247 -2.71 7.99 -4.17
C GLN A 247 -1.88 8.29 -2.91
N VAL A 248 -2.04 7.46 -1.89
CA VAL A 248 -1.31 7.54 -0.63
C VAL A 248 -0.70 6.19 -0.34
N ILE A 249 0.60 6.18 -0.03
CA ILE A 249 1.27 5.07 0.63
C ILE A 249 1.58 5.49 2.05
N TYR A 250 1.23 4.62 2.99
CA TYR A 250 1.42 4.84 4.42
C TYR A 250 1.80 3.53 5.11
N ASN A 251 2.34 3.61 6.32
CA ASN A 251 2.59 2.42 7.14
C ASN A 251 1.76 2.48 8.43
N HIS A 252 1.13 1.35 8.75
CA HIS A 252 0.36 1.15 9.97
C HIS A 252 0.53 -0.31 10.44
N ASN A 253 0.79 -0.50 11.74
CA ASN A 253 1.02 -1.82 12.36
C ASN A 253 2.13 -2.66 11.69
N GLY A 254 3.15 -2.01 11.13
CA GLY A 254 4.23 -2.72 10.44
C GLY A 254 3.84 -3.23 9.05
N TYR A 255 2.66 -2.85 8.54
CA TYR A 255 2.23 -3.08 7.18
C TYR A 255 2.24 -1.77 6.42
N TRP A 256 2.91 -1.76 5.27
CA TRP A 256 2.71 -0.67 4.32
C TRP A 256 1.41 -0.92 3.55
N HIS A 257 0.68 0.15 3.29
CA HIS A 257 -0.60 0.11 2.63
C HIS A 257 -0.67 1.18 1.56
N SER A 258 -1.44 0.92 0.50
CA SER A 258 -1.64 1.86 -0.59
C SER A 258 -3.12 2.00 -0.89
N VAL A 259 -3.59 3.24 -0.87
CA VAL A 259 -4.99 3.62 -1.01
C VAL A 259 -5.08 4.87 -1.89
N TYR A 260 -6.29 5.31 -2.21
CA TYR A 260 -6.46 6.62 -2.84
C TYR A 260 -7.61 7.43 -2.26
N VAL A 261 -7.36 8.73 -2.14
CA VAL A 261 -8.29 9.73 -1.64
C VAL A 261 -9.05 10.31 -2.83
N VAL A 262 -10.37 10.38 -2.71
CA VAL A 262 -11.29 10.93 -3.72
C VAL A 262 -12.12 12.11 -3.22
N GLY A 263 -11.89 12.57 -2.00
CA GLY A 263 -12.55 13.76 -1.51
C GLY A 263 -12.35 13.95 -0.03
N PHE A 264 -13.06 14.91 0.54
CA PHE A 264 -12.95 15.24 1.95
C PHE A 264 -14.20 15.95 2.48
N ASN A 265 -14.42 15.84 3.79
CA ASN A 265 -15.48 16.53 4.50
C ASN A 265 -14.92 17.13 5.79
N ASP A 266 -14.78 18.46 5.83
CA ASP A 266 -14.27 19.19 6.99
C ASP A 266 -15.21 19.17 8.21
N ASN A 267 -16.47 18.78 8.01
CA ASN A 267 -17.49 18.74 9.05
C ASN A 267 -17.79 17.32 9.55
N ALA A 268 -17.24 16.30 8.90
CA ALA A 268 -17.38 14.93 9.39
C ALA A 268 -16.79 14.85 10.80
N ASP A 269 -17.50 14.21 11.72
CA ASP A 269 -16.88 13.77 12.97
C ASP A 269 -15.66 12.92 12.62
N ASN A 270 -14.59 12.97 13.40
CA ASN A 270 -13.44 12.10 13.20
C ASN A 270 -13.15 11.21 14.42
N GLY A 271 -14.07 11.16 15.38
CA GLY A 271 -13.91 10.35 16.58
C GLY A 271 -12.74 10.78 17.46
N ASP A 272 -12.35 12.06 17.39
CA ASP A 272 -11.16 12.59 18.05
C ASP A 272 -9.88 11.86 17.60
N CYS A 273 -9.73 11.75 16.29
CA CYS A 273 -8.66 11.02 15.61
C CYS A 273 -8.46 9.60 16.16
N ALA A 274 -9.56 8.85 16.32
CA ALA A 274 -9.55 7.56 16.98
C ALA A 274 -8.51 6.62 16.36
N TRP A 275 -8.39 6.61 15.03
CA TRP A 275 -7.51 5.67 14.34
C TRP A 275 -6.02 5.94 14.66
N THR A 276 -5.61 7.21 14.65
CA THR A 276 -4.24 7.63 15.01
C THR A 276 -3.97 7.41 16.49
N ARG A 277 -4.93 7.76 17.36
CA ARG A 277 -4.82 7.61 18.81
C ARG A 277 -4.69 6.13 19.21
N ASP A 278 -5.52 5.28 18.65
CA ASP A 278 -5.57 3.85 18.97
C ASP A 278 -4.29 3.16 18.45
N PHE A 279 -3.77 3.56 17.28
CA PHE A 279 -2.47 3.08 16.82
C PHE A 279 -1.34 3.44 17.78
N ARG A 280 -1.30 4.69 18.26
CA ARG A 280 -0.29 5.16 19.21
C ARG A 280 -0.28 4.29 20.47
N GLN A 281 -1.46 3.98 21.01
CA GLN A 281 -1.59 3.07 22.15
C GLN A 281 -1.12 1.66 21.78
N THR A 282 -1.62 1.11 20.67
CA THR A 282 -1.33 -0.26 20.21
C THR A 282 0.16 -0.49 20.02
N ILE A 283 0.89 0.43 19.38
CA ILE A 283 2.31 0.25 19.12
C ILE A 283 3.15 0.31 20.41
N SER A 284 2.71 1.09 21.39
CA SER A 284 3.34 1.15 22.72
C SER A 284 3.14 -0.16 23.49
N GLU A 285 1.89 -0.67 23.51
CA GLU A 285 1.56 -1.97 24.11
C GLU A 285 2.33 -3.12 23.44
N ARG A 286 2.46 -3.08 22.11
CA ARG A 286 3.24 -4.07 21.35
C ARG A 286 4.73 -4.03 21.67
N ALA A 287 5.31 -2.85 21.87
CA ALA A 287 6.70 -2.75 22.29
C ALA A 287 6.93 -3.46 23.64
N ALA A 288 6.01 -3.27 24.59
CA ALA A 288 6.07 -3.93 25.89
C ALA A 288 5.83 -5.46 25.78
N GLU A 289 4.87 -5.88 24.96
CA GLU A 289 4.60 -7.30 24.69
C GLU A 289 5.82 -8.01 24.08
N PHE A 290 6.43 -7.44 23.04
CA PHE A 290 7.60 -8.02 22.40
C PHE A 290 8.81 -8.05 23.32
N GLN A 291 9.00 -7.04 24.17
CA GLN A 291 10.07 -7.06 25.16
C GLN A 291 9.87 -8.22 26.15
N LYS A 292 8.64 -8.41 26.63
CA LYS A 292 8.31 -9.53 27.51
C LYS A 292 8.57 -10.87 26.83
N ASN A 293 8.17 -11.03 25.55
CA ASN A 293 8.44 -12.25 24.80
C ASN A 293 9.95 -12.51 24.63
N ALA A 294 10.77 -11.45 24.50
CA ALA A 294 12.23 -11.57 24.45
C ALA A 294 12.81 -12.02 25.80
N ASP A 295 12.30 -11.47 26.90
CA ASP A 295 12.72 -11.83 28.26
C ASP A 295 12.36 -13.29 28.59
N ASP A 296 11.16 -13.72 28.19
CA ASP A 296 10.61 -15.06 28.41
C ASP A 296 11.14 -16.12 27.41
N ALA A 297 11.86 -15.71 26.37
CA ALA A 297 12.34 -16.60 25.32
C ALA A 297 13.30 -17.70 25.84
N ALA A 298 13.03 -18.95 25.45
CA ALA A 298 13.77 -20.11 25.92
C ALA A 298 15.15 -20.25 25.25
N THR A 299 15.28 -19.77 24.02
CA THR A 299 16.51 -19.87 23.24
C THR A 299 17.10 -18.49 22.90
N PRO A 300 18.43 -18.39 22.70
CA PRO A 300 19.06 -17.15 22.24
C PRO A 300 18.48 -16.63 20.92
N GLY A 301 18.14 -17.52 19.98
CA GLY A 301 17.58 -17.14 18.68
C GLY A 301 16.15 -16.57 18.79
N GLU A 302 15.30 -17.17 19.62
CA GLU A 302 13.96 -16.59 19.91
C GLU A 302 14.08 -15.25 20.63
N ARG A 303 15.02 -15.12 21.58
CA ARG A 303 15.28 -13.85 22.28
C ARG A 303 15.67 -12.76 21.30
N GLU A 304 16.63 -13.05 20.41
CA GLU A 304 17.08 -12.10 19.40
C GLU A 304 15.93 -11.68 18.45
N TYR A 305 15.15 -12.66 17.99
CA TYR A 305 13.97 -12.42 17.16
C TYR A 305 12.98 -11.45 17.80
N TRP A 306 12.61 -11.68 19.07
CA TRP A 306 11.68 -10.82 19.80
C TRP A 306 12.29 -9.47 20.17
N GLN A 307 13.58 -9.42 20.51
CA GLN A 307 14.25 -8.17 20.85
C GLN A 307 14.28 -7.21 19.66
N VAL A 308 14.58 -7.70 18.45
CA VAL A 308 14.56 -6.87 17.22
C VAL A 308 13.18 -6.26 16.99
N ARG A 309 12.10 -7.01 17.25
CA ARG A 309 10.71 -6.52 17.14
C ARG A 309 10.39 -5.51 18.24
N ALA A 310 10.81 -5.77 19.48
CA ALA A 310 10.63 -4.86 20.61
C ALA A 310 11.30 -3.50 20.34
N ASP A 311 12.56 -3.52 19.88
CA ASP A 311 13.33 -2.32 19.56
C ASP A 311 12.68 -1.50 18.44
N ARG A 312 12.21 -2.17 17.38
CA ARG A 312 11.49 -1.53 16.26
C ARG A 312 10.17 -0.90 16.71
N ALA A 313 9.38 -1.63 17.49
CA ALA A 313 8.11 -1.14 18.01
C ALA A 313 8.33 0.04 18.97
N ALA A 314 9.33 -0.03 19.86
CA ALA A 314 9.70 1.04 20.78
C ALA A 314 10.18 2.29 20.03
N ALA A 315 11.03 2.13 19.00
CA ALA A 315 11.47 3.24 18.16
C ALA A 315 10.31 3.91 17.42
N THR A 316 9.38 3.10 16.89
CA THR A 316 8.16 3.57 16.20
C THR A 316 7.25 4.31 17.16
N SER A 317 6.96 3.72 18.33
CA SER A 317 6.17 4.32 19.41
C SER A 317 6.75 5.66 19.85
N GLY A 318 8.05 5.70 20.19
CA GLY A 318 8.72 6.93 20.59
C GLY A 318 8.73 8.00 19.48
N LYS A 319 8.77 7.61 18.20
CA LYS A 319 8.63 8.55 17.08
C LYS A 319 7.22 9.15 17.01
N ILE A 320 6.18 8.32 17.10
CA ILE A 320 4.79 8.78 17.08
C ILE A 320 4.49 9.67 18.28
N GLU A 321 4.93 9.30 19.49
CA GLU A 321 4.72 10.12 20.69
C GLU A 321 5.37 11.50 20.56
N ARG A 322 6.63 11.57 20.10
CA ARG A 322 7.27 12.87 19.84
C ARG A 322 6.52 13.71 18.81
N LEU A 323 6.03 13.08 17.74
CA LEU A 323 5.23 13.79 16.75
C LEU A 323 3.92 14.27 17.38
N TRP A 324 3.24 13.42 18.15
CA TRP A 324 2.00 13.73 18.84
C TRP A 324 2.16 14.94 19.75
N GLU A 325 3.20 14.97 20.58
CA GLU A 325 3.55 16.10 21.44
C GLU A 325 3.87 17.37 20.65
N ASN A 326 4.73 17.27 19.63
CA ASN A 326 5.13 18.41 18.79
C ASN A 326 3.96 19.03 18.03
N TYR A 327 2.93 18.22 17.76
CA TYR A 327 1.81 18.56 16.91
C TYR A 327 0.54 18.91 17.68
N GLY A 328 0.56 18.78 19.01
CA GLY A 328 -0.60 19.04 19.87
C GLY A 328 -1.65 17.91 19.85
N GLY A 329 -1.27 16.72 19.40
CA GLY A 329 -2.13 15.55 19.29
C GLY A 329 -3.02 15.55 18.05
N CYS A 330 -4.32 15.29 18.26
CA CYS A 330 -5.33 15.35 17.21
C CYS A 330 -5.57 16.82 16.82
N SER A 331 -5.46 17.14 15.54
CA SER A 331 -5.51 18.53 15.08
C SER A 331 -6.91 19.16 15.18
N SER A 332 -7.96 18.34 15.22
CA SER A 332 -9.37 18.73 15.25
C SER A 332 -10.23 17.51 15.57
N SER A 333 -11.38 17.68 16.23
CA SER A 333 -12.39 16.61 16.39
C SER A 333 -13.26 16.38 15.14
N LYS A 334 -12.93 17.06 14.04
CA LYS A 334 -13.64 17.01 12.76
C LYS A 334 -12.68 16.95 11.59
N GLY A 335 -13.16 16.40 10.49
CA GLY A 335 -12.46 16.36 9.22
C GLY A 335 -12.05 14.95 8.84
N ALA A 336 -12.52 14.49 7.69
CA ALA A 336 -12.17 13.19 7.15
C ALA A 336 -12.00 13.23 5.62
N PHE A 337 -11.12 12.37 5.12
CA PHE A 337 -10.98 12.03 3.72
C PHE A 337 -11.95 10.91 3.34
N TYR A 338 -12.50 10.99 2.13
CA TYR A 338 -13.12 9.87 1.44
C TYR A 338 -12.02 9.04 0.79
N VAL A 339 -11.80 7.83 1.29
CA VAL A 339 -10.70 6.96 0.88
C VAL A 339 -11.27 5.67 0.30
N ARG A 340 -10.77 5.25 -0.86
CA ARG A 340 -10.98 3.88 -1.33
C ARG A 340 -9.83 3.02 -0.84
N ASP A 341 -10.18 1.92 -0.17
CA ASP A 341 -9.24 1.00 0.45
C ASP A 341 -9.66 -0.45 0.13
N SER A 342 -8.69 -1.34 -0.14
CA SER A 342 -8.88 -2.73 -0.58
C SER A 342 -9.07 -3.76 0.53
N ILE A 343 -9.19 -3.35 1.80
CA ILE A 343 -9.22 -4.29 2.95
C ILE A 343 -10.51 -4.27 3.78
N TYR A 344 -11.46 -3.39 3.44
CA TYR A 344 -12.69 -3.24 4.21
C TYR A 344 -13.86 -3.85 3.45
N PRO A 345 -14.32 -5.07 3.79
CA PRO A 345 -15.44 -5.70 3.09
C PRO A 345 -16.72 -4.87 3.25
N ASP A 346 -17.54 -4.86 2.20
CA ASP A 346 -18.91 -4.36 2.23
C ASP A 346 -19.85 -5.56 2.37
N GLU A 347 -20.23 -5.93 3.59
CA GLU A 347 -21.10 -7.09 3.86
C GLU A 347 -22.43 -7.06 3.09
N ASN A 348 -22.88 -5.87 2.67
CA ASN A 348 -24.12 -5.68 1.90
C ASN A 348 -23.85 -5.43 0.40
N GLY A 349 -22.59 -5.44 -0.01
CA GLY A 349 -22.15 -5.20 -1.36
C GLY A 349 -22.35 -6.42 -2.28
N PRO A 350 -22.05 -6.27 -3.59
CA PRO A 350 -21.97 -7.41 -4.49
C PRO A 350 -20.92 -8.40 -3.98
N VAL A 351 -21.07 -9.65 -4.39
CA VAL A 351 -20.16 -10.74 -4.04
C VAL A 351 -19.13 -10.92 -5.17
N TYR A 352 -17.85 -10.99 -4.78
CA TYR A 352 -16.73 -11.34 -5.64
C TYR A 352 -16.42 -12.83 -5.51
N ASP A 353 -16.28 -13.51 -6.65
CA ASP A 353 -15.93 -14.93 -6.70
C ASP A 353 -14.45 -15.09 -7.10
N TYR A 354 -13.62 -15.47 -6.14
CA TYR A 354 -12.18 -15.63 -6.32
C TYR A 354 -11.79 -16.90 -7.06
N ASP A 355 -12.69 -17.89 -7.16
CA ASP A 355 -12.46 -19.10 -7.96
C ASP A 355 -13.82 -19.69 -8.35
N PRO A 356 -14.34 -19.36 -9.55
CA PRO A 356 -15.64 -19.87 -10.01
C PRO A 356 -15.74 -21.38 -10.16
N SER A 357 -14.61 -22.11 -10.04
CA SER A 357 -14.61 -23.57 -10.04
C SER A 357 -14.81 -24.17 -8.63
N ARG A 358 -14.76 -23.35 -7.58
CA ARG A 358 -14.83 -23.76 -6.16
C ARG A 358 -15.79 -22.88 -5.37
N GLY A 359 -16.92 -23.44 -4.98
CA GLY A 359 -17.83 -22.76 -4.05
C GLY A 359 -17.22 -22.61 -2.65
N GLY A 360 -17.59 -21.53 -1.96
CA GLY A 360 -17.07 -21.15 -0.65
C GLY A 360 -15.91 -20.16 -0.70
N GLU A 361 -15.40 -19.84 -1.89
CA GLU A 361 -14.35 -18.85 -2.09
C GLU A 361 -14.90 -17.44 -2.30
N GLU A 362 -16.22 -17.29 -2.36
CA GLU A 362 -16.88 -16.02 -2.58
C GLU A 362 -16.81 -15.12 -1.33
N ALA A 363 -16.47 -13.85 -1.52
CA ALA A 363 -16.53 -12.84 -0.45
C ALA A 363 -17.06 -11.51 -0.99
N PRO A 364 -17.64 -10.65 -0.15
CA PRO A 364 -18.10 -9.35 -0.62
C PRO A 364 -16.97 -8.51 -1.21
N TYR A 365 -17.29 -7.69 -2.21
CA TYR A 365 -16.40 -6.61 -2.65
C TYR A 365 -16.09 -5.68 -1.47
N THR A 366 -14.99 -4.94 -1.55
CA THR A 366 -14.66 -3.93 -0.56
C THR A 366 -15.61 -2.74 -0.65
N ARG A 367 -15.78 -2.04 0.46
CA ARG A 367 -16.47 -0.76 0.51
C ARG A 367 -15.85 0.18 -0.52
N LYS A 368 -16.72 0.82 -1.30
CA LYS A 368 -16.27 1.84 -2.27
C LYS A 368 -15.51 2.97 -1.59
N ILE A 369 -15.99 3.38 -0.39
CA ILE A 369 -15.43 4.47 0.38
C ILE A 369 -15.44 4.12 1.87
N VAL A 370 -14.33 4.43 2.53
CA VAL A 370 -14.20 4.54 3.98
C VAL A 370 -13.78 5.97 4.34
N LEU A 371 -14.04 6.36 5.59
CA LEU A 371 -13.60 7.65 6.11
C LEU A 371 -12.28 7.47 6.86
N LYS A 372 -11.32 8.35 6.59
CA LYS A 372 -10.06 8.45 7.35
C LYS A 372 -9.87 9.88 7.82
N GLU A 373 -9.64 10.08 9.10
CA GLU A 373 -9.31 11.39 9.68
C GLU A 373 -8.10 12.05 9.00
N TYR A 374 -8.00 13.38 9.03
CA TYR A 374 -6.89 14.09 8.39
C TYR A 374 -5.52 13.78 9.00
N ASP A 375 -5.47 13.55 10.31
CA ASP A 375 -4.24 13.25 11.03
C ASP A 375 -3.62 11.90 10.57
N TRP A 376 -4.40 10.97 10.01
CA TRP A 376 -3.85 9.74 9.44
C TRP A 376 -2.74 10.03 8.41
N LEU A 377 -2.92 11.00 7.52
CA LEU A 377 -1.86 11.35 6.57
C LEU A 377 -0.61 11.90 7.25
N ARG A 378 -0.80 12.69 8.30
CA ARG A 378 0.30 13.35 9.02
C ARG A 378 1.20 12.36 9.73
N TYR A 379 0.61 11.35 10.37
CA TYR A 379 1.37 10.39 11.17
C TYR A 379 1.87 9.19 10.37
N PHE A 380 1.20 8.81 9.27
CA PHE A 380 1.45 7.52 8.64
C PHE A 380 1.89 7.60 7.19
N ALA A 381 1.55 8.66 6.45
CA ALA A 381 1.91 8.75 5.04
C ALA A 381 3.41 8.92 4.85
N ASN A 382 3.96 8.19 3.88
CA ASN A 382 5.34 8.31 3.43
C ASN A 382 5.46 8.68 1.95
N HIS A 383 4.48 8.31 1.13
CA HIS A 383 4.39 8.78 -0.25
C HIS A 383 2.98 9.25 -0.56
N VAL A 384 2.85 10.39 -1.22
CA VAL A 384 1.58 10.94 -1.66
C VAL A 384 1.78 11.47 -3.07
N VAL A 385 1.07 10.88 -4.03
CA VAL A 385 1.18 11.25 -5.43
C VAL A 385 -0.19 11.41 -6.03
N GLN A 386 -0.32 12.27 -7.03
CA GLN A 386 -1.56 12.43 -7.77
C GLN A 386 -1.35 11.98 -9.21
N PRO A 387 -1.85 10.80 -9.60
CA PRO A 387 -1.79 10.34 -10.97
C PRO A 387 -2.91 10.96 -11.83
N TYR A 388 -2.58 11.35 -13.06
CA TYR A 388 -3.54 11.93 -14.01
C TYR A 388 -3.09 11.72 -15.46
N PRO A 389 -4.02 11.69 -16.43
CA PRO A 389 -3.69 11.60 -17.84
C PRO A 389 -2.75 12.72 -18.29
N VAL A 390 -1.79 12.37 -19.14
CA VAL A 390 -1.05 13.34 -19.94
C VAL A 390 -2.07 14.05 -20.82
N ARG A 391 -2.16 15.37 -20.70
CA ARG A 391 -2.94 16.16 -21.66
C ARG A 391 -2.26 15.97 -23.01
N THR A 392 -2.87 15.21 -23.90
CA THR A 392 -2.56 15.34 -25.31
C THR A 392 -2.93 16.78 -25.65
N SER A 393 -1.96 17.60 -26.07
CA SER A 393 -2.32 18.81 -26.79
C SER A 393 -3.26 18.35 -27.89
N SER A 394 -4.51 18.79 -27.85
CA SER A 394 -5.43 18.54 -28.96
C SER A 394 -4.69 18.96 -30.23
N PRO A 395 -4.58 18.09 -31.24
CA PRO A 395 -3.98 18.46 -32.52
C PRO A 395 -4.70 19.66 -33.13
#